data_AF-A0A520HLL5-F1
#
_entry.id   AF-A0A520HLL5-F1
#
_cell.length_a   1.000
_cell.length_b   1.000
_cell.length_c   1.000
_cell.angle_alpha   90.00
_cell.angle_beta   90.00
_cell.angle_gamma   90.00
#
_symmetry.space_group_name_H-M   'P 1'
#
loop_
_entity.id
_entity.type
_entity.pdbx_description
1 polymer ?
#
loop_
_entity_poly.entity_id
_entity_poly.type
_entity_poly.pdbx_seq_one_letter_code
_entity_poly.pdbx_strand_id
1 'polypeptide(L)'
;MLCCNEVVDRPIQAVATRFVEPLVRYAGATVLLVPAVADAMDTRALASRLDGLLLTGSRSNVAGARYGKSDAADDALDLDRDAVALELAGRMIEAGRPVFGICRGLQ
;
A
#
# COMPACT_ATOMS: atom_id res chain seq x y z
N MET A 1 1.38 -1.86 7.10
CA MET A 1 0.90 -2.63 5.93
C MET A 1 -0.15 -1.81 5.22
N LEU A 2 0.00 -1.59 3.92
CA LEU A 2 -0.92 -0.75 3.17
C LEU A 2 -2.26 -1.44 2.89
N CYS A 3 -3.37 -0.75 3.15
CA CYS A 3 -4.73 -1.16 2.78
C CYS A 3 -4.96 -1.11 1.28
N CYS A 4 -6.05 -1.72 0.84
CA CYS A 4 -6.66 -1.56 -0.48
C CYS A 4 -7.98 -0.80 -0.32
N ASN A 5 -8.34 0.03 -1.30
CA ASN A 5 -9.69 0.56 -1.40
C ASN A 5 -10.57 -0.49 -2.07
N GLU A 6 -11.64 -0.88 -1.39
CA GLU A 6 -12.61 -1.87 -1.87
C GLU A 6 -14.03 -1.35 -1.64
N VAL A 7 -15.01 -1.92 -2.34
CA VAL A 7 -16.43 -1.59 -2.17
C VAL A 7 -17.19 -2.86 -1.80
N VAL A 8 -17.74 -2.88 -0.58
CA VAL A 8 -18.62 -3.94 -0.07
C VAL A 8 -19.82 -3.24 0.55
N ASP A 9 -20.85 -3.00 -0.28
CA ASP A 9 -22.01 -2.13 -0.03
C ASP A 9 -21.69 -0.64 0.20
N ARG A 10 -20.50 -0.33 0.72
CA ARG A 10 -19.92 1.00 0.91
C ARG A 10 -18.40 0.97 0.71
N PRO A 11 -17.74 2.12 0.51
CA PRO A 11 -16.28 2.19 0.48
C PRO A 11 -15.67 1.69 1.80
N ILE A 12 -14.66 0.83 1.71
CA ILE A 12 -13.93 0.28 2.85
C ILE A 12 -12.42 0.27 2.60
N GLN A 13 -11.66 0.29 3.70
CA GLN A 13 -10.24 -0.01 3.72
C GLN A 13 -10.06 -1.49 4.06
N ALA A 14 -9.44 -2.27 3.18
CA ALA A 14 -9.32 -3.72 3.35
C ALA A 14 -7.88 -4.22 3.24
N VAL A 15 -7.59 -5.30 3.96
CA VAL A 15 -6.38 -6.11 3.79
C VAL A 15 -6.79 -7.57 3.87
N ALA A 16 -6.38 -8.37 2.90
CA ALA A 16 -6.61 -9.81 2.97
C ALA A 16 -5.77 -10.42 4.11
N THR A 17 -6.41 -11.20 4.98
CA THR A 17 -5.79 -11.81 6.18
C THR A 17 -4.52 -12.61 5.86
N ARG A 18 -4.41 -13.16 4.64
CA ARG A 18 -3.22 -13.86 4.13
C ARG A 18 -1.93 -13.03 4.18
N PHE A 19 -2.02 -11.71 4.23
CA PHE A 19 -0.85 -10.83 4.41
C PHE A 19 -0.52 -10.60 5.89
N VAL A 20 -1.51 -10.66 6.78
CA VAL A 20 -1.33 -10.38 8.21
C VAL A 20 -0.76 -11.59 8.95
N GLU A 21 -1.35 -12.76 8.73
CA GLU A 21 -1.01 -13.98 9.48
C GLU A 21 0.48 -14.36 9.39
N PRO A 22 1.14 -14.32 8.21
CA PRO A 22 2.56 -14.68 8.12
C PRO A 22 3.48 -13.71 8.84
N LEU A 23 3.16 -12.41 8.85
CA LEU A 23 3.97 -11.41 9.55
C LEU A 23 3.93 -11.62 11.07
N VAL A 24 2.77 -11.98 11.60
CA VAL A 24 2.63 -12.25 13.04
C VAL A 24 3.32 -13.57 13.40
N ARG A 25 3.09 -14.64 12.63
CA ARG A 25 3.56 -15.99 12.98
C ARG A 25 5.04 -16.22 12.74
N TYR A 26 5.60 -15.65 11.66
CA TYR A 26 6.96 -15.99 11.23
C TYR A 26 7.94 -14.83 11.37
N ALA A 27 7.47 -13.59 11.33
CA ALA A 27 8.33 -12.41 11.49
C ALA A 27 8.26 -11.77 12.89
N GLY A 28 7.35 -12.24 13.76
CA GLY A 28 7.15 -11.66 15.09
C GLY A 28 6.75 -10.18 15.05
N ALA A 29 6.18 -9.72 13.94
CA ALA A 29 5.92 -8.31 13.70
C ALA A 29 4.57 -7.88 14.28
N THR A 30 4.52 -6.69 14.86
CA THR A 30 3.27 -6.00 15.17
C THR A 30 2.75 -5.32 13.90
N VAL A 31 1.51 -5.62 13.51
CA VAL A 31 0.95 -5.14 12.24
C VAL A 31 0.05 -3.93 12.47
N LEU A 32 0.41 -2.83 11.83
CA LEU A 32 -0.43 -1.63 11.69
C LEU A 32 -1.02 -1.58 10.28
N LEU A 33 -2.32 -1.36 10.17
CA LEU A 33 -3.00 -1.11 8.90
C LEU A 33 -2.89 0.38 8.56
N VAL A 34 -2.36 0.67 7.38
CA VAL A 34 -2.19 2.03 6.86
C VAL A 34 -3.29 2.28 5.84
N PRO A 35 -4.21 3.22 6.09
CA PRO A 35 -5.26 3.57 5.14
C PRO A 35 -4.70 3.99 3.77
N ALA A 36 -5.34 3.57 2.70
CA ALA A 36 -5.04 3.97 1.33
C ALA A 36 -5.90 5.19 0.90
N VAL A 37 -5.98 6.19 1.78
CA VAL A 37 -6.74 7.42 1.55
C VAL A 37 -5.74 8.57 1.38
N ALA A 38 -5.78 9.23 0.22
CA ALA A 38 -4.91 10.37 -0.05
C ALA A 38 -5.11 11.47 1.01
N ASP A 39 -4.03 12.13 1.40
CA ASP A 39 -3.99 13.24 2.37
C ASP A 39 -4.52 12.94 3.79
N ALA A 40 -4.91 11.69 4.08
CA ALA A 40 -5.44 11.31 5.40
C ALA A 40 -4.36 11.22 6.50
N MET A 41 -3.07 11.26 6.14
CA MET A 41 -1.97 11.12 7.07
C MET A 41 -0.70 11.82 6.60
N ASP A 42 0.11 12.26 7.56
CA ASP A 42 1.48 12.68 7.30
C ASP A 42 2.38 11.44 7.11
N THR A 43 2.72 11.15 5.85
CA THR A 43 3.57 10.01 5.46
C THR A 43 4.97 10.09 6.05
N ARG A 44 5.53 11.29 6.27
CA ARG A 44 6.85 11.48 6.89
C ARG A 44 6.79 11.11 8.36
N ALA A 45 5.78 11.60 9.06
CA ALA A 45 5.57 11.27 10.47
C ALA A 45 5.26 9.78 10.65
N LEU A 46 4.53 9.15 9.72
CA LEU A 46 4.28 7.72 9.76
C LEU A 46 5.55 6.90 9.49
N ALA A 47 6.33 7.27 8.47
CA ALA A 47 7.57 6.57 8.12
C ALA A 47 8.58 6.56 9.28
N SER A 48 8.62 7.61 10.12
CA SER A 48 9.49 7.64 11.30
C SER A 48 9.07 6.68 12.43
N ARG A 49 7.85 6.12 12.37
CA ARG A 49 7.28 5.22 13.38
C ARG A 49 7.21 3.76 12.93
N LEU A 50 7.33 3.46 11.64
CA LEU A 50 7.20 2.11 11.10
C LEU A 50 8.56 1.46 10.84
N ASP A 51 8.86 0.30 11.41
CA ASP A 51 10.15 -0.37 11.16
C ASP A 51 10.27 -0.99 9.76
N GLY A 52 9.14 -1.14 9.06
CA GLY A 52 9.08 -1.65 7.70
C GLY A 52 7.71 -1.45 7.07
N LEU A 53 7.66 -1.46 5.73
CA LEU A 53 6.44 -1.30 4.96
C LEU A 53 6.20 -2.52 4.09
N LEU A 54 5.04 -3.15 4.26
CA LEU A 54 4.51 -4.13 3.32
C LEU A 54 3.46 -3.48 2.42
N LEU A 55 3.75 -3.43 1.12
CA LEU A 55 2.81 -3.07 0.06
C LEU A 55 2.09 -4.34 -0.40
N THR A 56 0.79 -4.41 -0.11
CA THR A 56 -0.03 -5.60 -0.35
C THR A 56 -0.43 -5.73 -1.83
N GLY A 57 -0.70 -6.95 -2.28
CA GLY A 57 -1.34 -7.16 -3.58
C GLY A 57 -2.80 -6.71 -3.57
N SER A 58 -3.33 -6.32 -4.74
CA SER A 58 -4.76 -6.05 -4.97
C SER A 58 -5.15 -6.44 -6.40
N ARG A 59 -6.45 -6.41 -6.68
CA ARG A 59 -7.01 -6.54 -8.03
C ARG A 59 -6.78 -5.29 -8.88
N SER A 60 -6.59 -4.13 -8.27
CA SER A 60 -6.28 -2.91 -9.00
C SER A 60 -4.84 -2.90 -9.51
N ASN A 61 -4.59 -2.16 -10.58
CA ASN A 61 -3.27 -1.88 -11.14
C ASN A 61 -2.78 -0.49 -10.70
N VAL A 62 -1.47 -0.25 -10.78
CA VAL A 62 -0.90 1.10 -10.66
C VAL A 62 -1.22 1.88 -11.93
N ALA A 63 -1.68 3.12 -11.80
CA ALA A 63 -2.04 3.93 -12.96
C ALA A 63 -0.83 4.21 -13.86
N GLY A 64 -1.01 4.00 -15.17
CA GLY A 64 -0.04 4.19 -16.23
C GLY A 64 0.62 5.55 -16.21
N ALA A 65 -0.13 6.59 -15.88
CA ALA A 65 0.38 7.95 -15.77
C ALA A 65 1.53 8.09 -14.76
N ARG A 66 1.60 7.23 -13.73
CA ARG A 66 2.70 7.22 -12.73
C ARG A 66 4.05 6.81 -13.33
N TYR A 67 4.03 6.10 -14.45
CA TYR A 67 5.22 5.62 -15.16
C TYR A 67 5.20 5.96 -16.67
N GLY A 68 4.46 7.00 -17.06
CA GLY A 68 4.47 7.56 -18.42
C GLY A 68 3.79 6.71 -19.49
N LYS A 69 2.82 5.86 -19.12
CA LYS A 69 2.00 5.07 -20.06
C LYS A 69 0.50 5.40 -19.94
N SER A 70 -0.27 4.99 -20.94
CA SER A 70 -1.73 4.99 -20.90
C SER A 70 -2.26 3.72 -20.24
N ASP A 71 -3.40 3.84 -19.56
CA ASP A 71 -4.13 2.70 -18.99
C ASP A 71 -4.90 1.92 -20.06
N ALA A 72 -5.12 0.62 -19.84
CA ALA A 72 -6.05 -0.15 -20.64
C ALA A 72 -7.50 0.15 -20.21
N ALA A 73 -8.46 0.00 -21.14
CA ALA A 73 -9.86 0.32 -20.86
C ALA A 73 -10.47 -0.49 -19.70
N ASP A 74 -9.98 -1.72 -19.48
CA ASP A 74 -10.48 -2.64 -18.47
C ASP A 74 -9.64 -2.63 -17.17
N ASP A 75 -8.66 -1.71 -17.04
CA ASP A 75 -7.85 -1.61 -15.83
C ASP A 75 -8.67 -1.07 -14.66
N ALA A 76 -8.75 -1.87 -13.59
CA ALA A 76 -9.22 -1.37 -12.30
C ALA A 76 -8.09 -0.53 -11.67
N LEU A 77 -8.32 0.76 -11.46
CA LEU A 77 -7.32 1.67 -10.87
C LEU A 77 -7.70 2.07 -9.44
N ASP A 78 -6.68 2.38 -8.64
CA ASP A 78 -6.83 2.88 -7.28
C ASP A 78 -5.84 4.02 -7.04
N LEU A 79 -6.24 5.23 -7.47
CA LEU A 79 -5.35 6.41 -7.56
C LEU A 79 -4.91 6.93 -6.19
N ASP A 80 -5.79 6.85 -5.19
CA ASP A 80 -5.48 7.24 -3.82
C ASP A 80 -4.46 6.29 -3.22
N ARG A 81 -4.64 4.98 -3.45
CA ARG A 81 -3.67 3.98 -3.03
C ARG A 81 -2.33 4.15 -3.72
N ASP A 82 -2.32 4.51 -5.00
CA ASP A 82 -1.07 4.83 -5.71
C ASP A 82 -0.35 6.01 -5.08
N ALA A 83 -1.08 7.08 -4.74
CA ALA A 83 -0.51 8.25 -4.08
C ALA A 83 0.12 7.86 -2.73
N VAL A 84 -0.63 7.18 -1.86
CA VAL A 84 -0.16 6.78 -0.53
C VAL A 84 0.99 5.78 -0.63
N ALA A 85 0.90 4.78 -1.51
CA ALA A 85 1.93 3.77 -1.69
C ALA A 85 3.26 4.39 -2.10
N LEU A 86 3.26 5.20 -3.16
CA LEU A 86 4.47 5.82 -3.70
C LEU A 86 5.09 6.80 -2.71
N GLU A 87 4.27 7.64 -2.08
CA GLU A 87 4.78 8.62 -1.13
C GLU A 87 5.36 7.94 0.11
N LEU A 88 4.62 7.05 0.76
CA LEU A 88 5.08 6.39 1.98
C LEU A 88 6.29 5.48 1.69
N ALA A 89 6.29 4.74 0.58
CA ALA A 89 7.44 3.94 0.18
C ALA A 89 8.68 4.82 -0.02
N GLY A 90 8.53 5.96 -0.70
CA GLY A 90 9.60 6.95 -0.85
C GLY A 90 10.15 7.42 0.51
N ARG A 91 9.28 7.82 1.44
CA ARG A 91 9.71 8.26 2.79
C ARG A 91 10.37 7.14 3.59
N MET A 92 9.91 5.90 3.45
CA MET A 92 10.51 4.73 4.10
C MET A 92 11.92 4.46 3.56
N ILE A 93 12.09 4.49 2.23
CA ILE A 93 13.38 4.32 1.55
C ILE A 93 14.36 5.43 1.94
N GLU A 94 13.92 6.69 1.92
CA GLU A 94 14.72 7.84 2.38
C GLU A 94 15.19 7.68 3.82
N ALA A 95 14.35 7.09 4.69
CA ALA A 95 14.67 6.81 6.08
C ALA A 95 15.50 5.52 6.29
N GLY A 96 15.94 4.85 5.22
CA GLY A 96 16.70 3.61 5.28
C GLY A 96 15.90 2.42 5.80
N ARG A 97 14.57 2.46 5.70
CA ARG A 97 13.67 1.43 6.21
C ARG A 97 13.24 0.47 5.10
N PRO A 98 13.10 -0.83 5.40
CA PRO A 98 12.73 -1.83 4.40
C PRO A 98 11.32 -1.61 3.86
N VAL A 99 11.18 -1.71 2.53
CA VAL A 99 9.90 -1.78 1.82
C VAL A 99 9.84 -3.10 1.09
N PHE A 100 8.76 -3.84 1.27
CA PHE A 100 8.52 -5.13 0.62
C PHE A 100 7.19 -5.09 -0.14
N GLY A 101 7.21 -5.45 -1.42
CA GLY A 101 6.06 -5.40 -2.31
C GLY A 101 5.65 -6.77 -2.82
N ILE A 102 4.35 -7.07 -2.82
CA ILE A 102 3.81 -8.34 -3.34
C ILE A 102 2.80 -8.06 -4.46
N CYS A 103 3.00 -8.70 -5.62
CA CYS A 103 2.12 -8.58 -6.79
C CYS A 103 1.98 -7.10 -7.20
N ARG A 104 0.80 -6.48 -7.05
CA ARG A 104 0.63 -5.04 -7.28
C ARG A 104 1.56 -4.18 -6.42
N GLY A 105 1.88 -4.59 -5.19
CA GLY A 105 2.83 -3.85 -4.36
C GLY A 105 4.27 -3.87 -4.90
N LEU A 106 4.59 -4.77 -5.84
CA LEU A 106 5.87 -4.84 -6.53
C LEU A 106 5.89 -4.03 -7.84
N GLN A 107 4.72 -3.82 -8.47
CA GLN A 107 4.57 -2.99 -9.67
C GLN A 107 5.04 -1.56 -9.40
#